data_AF-A0A7Y2CP15-F1
#
_entry.id   AF-A0A7Y2CP15-F1
#
_cell.length_a   1.000
_cell.length_b   1.000
_cell.length_c   1.000
_cell.angle_alpha   90.00
_cell.angle_beta   90.00
_cell.angle_gamma   90.00
#
_symmetry.space_group_name_H-M   'P 1'
#
loop_
_entity.id
_entity.type
_entity.pdbx_description
1 polymer ?
#
loop_
_entity_poly.entity_id
_entity_poly.type
_entity_poly.pdbx_seq_one_letter_code
_entity_poly.pdbx_strand_id
1 'polypeptide(L)'
;MNSNDLSRRDFFLRASALGMAAVGGSTLLAACGGKEAATPDVPAAASDAAAAGACNDLTGLTDQEKQMRGALQYVEVTDIPDKRCDNCQLYILPEGASACGACKILKGPVTPGGHCTSWAAMPS
;
A
#
# COMPACT_ATOMS: atom_id res chain seq x y z
N MET A 1 -19.64 16.03 -23.77
CA MET A 1 -18.22 15.62 -23.84
C MET A 1 -17.51 16.19 -22.62
N ASN A 2 -17.07 15.33 -21.70
CA ASN A 2 -16.34 15.73 -20.49
C ASN A 2 -14.85 15.88 -20.80
N SER A 3 -14.28 17.00 -20.39
CA SER A 3 -12.85 17.30 -20.50
C SER A 3 -12.13 16.86 -19.22
N ASN A 4 -11.26 15.85 -19.28
CA ASN A 4 -10.38 15.43 -18.17
C ASN A 4 -9.00 14.93 -18.65
N ASP A 5 -8.52 15.38 -19.81
CA ASP A 5 -7.27 14.89 -20.44
C ASP A 5 -6.04 15.80 -20.29
N LEU A 6 -5.99 16.67 -19.27
CA LEU A 6 -4.89 17.63 -19.10
C LEU A 6 -4.26 17.60 -17.71
N SER A 7 -3.71 16.45 -17.30
CA SER A 7 -2.86 16.36 -16.10
C SER A 7 -1.62 15.46 -16.26
N ARG A 8 -1.66 14.49 -17.19
CA ARG A 8 -0.54 13.55 -17.37
C ARG A 8 0.59 14.06 -18.26
N ARG A 9 0.28 14.86 -19.28
CA ARG A 9 1.26 15.28 -20.31
C ARG A 9 2.13 16.46 -19.86
N ASP A 10 1.56 17.37 -19.06
CA ASP A 10 2.26 18.56 -18.57
C ASP A 10 3.37 18.21 -17.56
N PHE A 11 3.16 17.14 -16.78
CA PHE A 11 4.13 16.67 -15.79
C PHE A 11 5.40 16.07 -16.43
N PHE A 12 5.24 15.30 -17.52
CA PHE A 12 6.37 14.73 -18.26
C PHE A 12 7.16 15.78 -19.06
N LEU A 13 6.49 16.84 -19.52
CA LEU A 13 7.14 17.96 -20.21
C LEU A 13 7.92 18.88 -19.25
N ARG A 14 7.46 19.07 -18.01
CA ARG A 14 8.19 19.88 -17.01
C ARG A 14 9.42 19.17 -16.44
N ALA A 15 9.44 17.84 -16.42
CA ALA A 15 10.57 17.06 -15.91
C ALA A 15 11.78 16.96 -16.88
N SER A 16 11.62 17.36 -18.15
CA SER A 16 12.68 17.27 -19.17
C SER A 16 13.34 18.61 -19.53
N ALA A 17 12.97 19.72 -18.87
CA ALA A 17 13.41 21.07 -19.23
C ALA A 17 14.07 21.86 -18.07
N LEU A 18 14.80 21.18 -17.17
CA LEU A 18 15.69 21.82 -16.21
C LEU A 18 17.12 21.29 -16.38
N GLY A 19 17.65 21.51 -17.57
CA GLY A 19 19.04 21.25 -17.92
C GLY A 19 19.56 22.37 -18.83
N MET A 20 19.90 23.53 -18.26
CA MET A 20 21.08 24.35 -18.62
C MET A 20 21.13 25.70 -17.90
N ALA A 21 22.36 26.08 -17.55
CA ALA A 21 22.90 27.40 -17.21
C ALA A 21 22.81 27.89 -15.74
N ALA A 22 23.84 27.53 -14.97
CA ALA A 22 24.59 28.53 -14.20
C ALA A 22 26.09 28.20 -14.26
N VAL A 23 26.85 29.11 -14.87
CA VAL A 23 28.30 29.05 -15.08
C VAL A 23 29.01 29.38 -13.76
N GLY A 24 29.89 28.49 -13.30
CA GLY A 24 30.80 28.72 -12.17
C GLY A 24 31.80 27.58 -12.09
N GLY A 25 33.05 27.83 -12.48
CA GLY A 25 33.99 26.82 -12.92
C GLY A 25 34.57 25.89 -11.83
N SER A 26 34.81 24.64 -12.23
CA SER A 26 35.98 23.85 -11.89
C SER A 26 36.08 22.73 -12.90
N THR A 27 37.12 22.79 -13.71
CA THR A 27 37.42 21.85 -14.78
C THR A 27 38.03 20.58 -14.20
N LEU A 28 37.66 19.45 -14.83
CA LEU A 28 38.37 18.16 -14.85
C LEU A 28 38.21 17.26 -13.62
N LEU A 29 37.49 16.15 -13.81
CA LEU A 29 37.99 14.79 -13.52
C LEU A 29 37.09 13.80 -14.27
N ALA A 30 37.57 13.34 -15.42
CA ALA A 30 37.11 12.11 -16.03
C ALA A 30 37.49 10.95 -15.12
N ALA A 31 36.55 10.14 -14.66
CA ALA A 31 36.86 8.84 -14.11
C ALA A 31 35.62 7.93 -14.09
N CYS A 32 35.71 6.89 -14.91
CA CYS A 32 35.26 5.53 -14.62
C CYS A 32 33.75 5.28 -14.42
N GLY A 33 33.26 4.26 -15.13
CA GLY A 33 32.12 3.49 -14.66
C GLY A 33 32.35 3.13 -13.19
N GLY A 34 31.46 3.63 -12.36
CA GLY A 34 31.52 3.54 -10.91
C GLY A 34 30.09 3.62 -10.40
N LYS A 35 29.53 2.44 -10.13
CA LYS A 35 28.65 2.21 -8.99
C LYS A 35 29.18 3.03 -7.80
N GLU A 36 28.31 3.73 -7.07
CA GLU A 36 28.39 3.99 -5.62
C GLU A 36 27.18 4.88 -5.28
N ALA A 37 26.11 4.30 -4.75
CA ALA A 37 25.94 4.07 -3.31
C ALA A 37 25.79 5.38 -2.53
N ALA A 38 24.56 5.86 -2.47
CA ALA A 38 24.06 6.60 -1.33
C ALA A 38 22.88 5.81 -0.75
N THR A 39 23.20 4.93 0.20
CA THR A 39 22.32 4.60 1.33
C THR A 39 23.09 5.06 2.55
N PRO A 40 22.45 5.81 3.47
CA PRO A 40 21.67 5.12 4.49
C PRO A 40 20.24 5.66 4.66
N ASP A 41 19.35 4.71 4.96
CA ASP A 41 18.20 4.85 5.86
C ASP A 41 17.05 5.80 5.51
N VAL A 42 16.03 5.22 4.87
CA VAL A 42 14.65 5.43 5.34
C VAL A 42 14.15 4.09 5.87
N PRO A 43 13.88 3.94 7.18
CA PRO A 43 13.24 2.74 7.69
C PRO A 43 11.76 2.75 7.26
N ALA A 44 11.34 1.59 6.74
CA ALA A 44 10.00 1.01 6.81
C ALA A 44 8.79 1.95 6.61
N ALA A 45 8.36 2.13 5.36
CA ALA A 45 6.95 2.43 5.05
C ALA A 45 6.48 1.76 3.73
N ALA A 46 7.20 0.72 3.28
CA ALA A 46 6.82 -0.05 2.09
C ALA A 46 6.10 -1.37 2.42
N SER A 47 5.87 -1.67 3.72
CA SER A 47 5.31 -2.95 4.16
C SER A 47 3.79 -2.92 4.27
N ASP A 48 3.19 -1.82 4.74
CA ASP A 48 1.73 -1.73 4.93
C ASP A 48 0.97 -1.52 3.62
N ALA A 49 1.52 -0.72 2.70
CA ALA A 49 0.90 -0.48 1.40
C ALA A 49 0.98 -1.69 0.45
N ALA A 50 2.05 -2.50 0.57
CA ALA A 50 2.19 -3.72 -0.22
C ALA A 50 1.23 -4.82 0.22
N ALA A 51 0.94 -4.93 1.52
CA ALA A 51 -0.04 -5.87 2.06
C ALA A 51 -1.48 -5.43 1.73
N ALA A 52 -1.75 -4.12 1.70
CA ALA A 52 -3.06 -3.56 1.38
C ALA A 52 -3.63 -4.01 0.03
N GLY A 53 -2.80 -4.15 -1.01
CA GLY A 53 -3.24 -4.62 -2.33
C GLY A 53 -3.16 -6.13 -2.56
N ALA A 54 -2.60 -6.89 -1.61
CA ALA A 54 -2.29 -8.31 -1.79
C ALA A 54 -3.41 -9.26 -1.34
N CYS A 55 -4.43 -8.77 -0.63
CA CYS A 55 -5.47 -9.57 0.01
C CYS A 55 -6.85 -9.43 -0.66
N ASN A 56 -6.85 -9.19 -1.97
CA ASN A 56 -8.00 -8.68 -2.72
C ASN A 56 -8.57 -9.73 -3.67
N ASP A 57 -7.92 -10.90 -3.76
CA ASP A 57 -8.44 -12.01 -4.55
C ASP A 57 -9.64 -12.64 -3.85
N LEU A 58 -10.83 -12.35 -4.37
CA LEU A 58 -12.11 -12.86 -3.91
C LEU A 58 -12.72 -13.87 -4.88
N THR A 59 -11.95 -14.40 -5.84
CA THR A 59 -12.46 -15.33 -6.87
C THR A 59 -13.01 -16.62 -6.27
N GLY A 60 -12.48 -17.06 -5.12
CA GLY A 60 -12.96 -18.22 -4.38
C GLY A 60 -14.21 -18.00 -3.52
N LEU A 61 -14.78 -16.79 -3.50
CA LEU A 61 -15.94 -16.46 -2.67
C LEU A 61 -17.23 -16.45 -3.50
N THR A 62 -18.30 -16.93 -2.88
CA THR A 62 -19.67 -16.76 -3.35
C THR A 62 -20.12 -15.30 -3.29
N ASP A 63 -21.18 -14.96 -4.01
CA ASP A 63 -21.73 -13.59 -4.00
C ASP A 63 -22.27 -13.20 -2.62
N GLN A 64 -22.86 -14.14 -1.89
CA GLN A 64 -23.33 -13.91 -0.52
C GLN A 64 -22.17 -13.58 0.43
N GLU A 65 -21.02 -14.24 0.29
CA GLU A 65 -19.82 -13.95 1.09
C GLU A 65 -19.22 -12.59 0.75
N LYS A 66 -19.18 -12.22 -0.53
CA LYS A 66 -18.77 -10.87 -0.96
C LYS A 66 -19.73 -9.81 -0.44
N GLN A 67 -21.03 -10.07 -0.47
CA GLN A 67 -22.04 -9.17 0.09
C GLN A 67 -21.85 -8.98 1.60
N MET A 68 -21.50 -10.03 2.35
CA MET A 68 -21.19 -9.91 3.77
C MET A 68 -20.01 -8.98 4.03
N ARG A 69 -18.95 -9.04 3.20
CA ARG A 69 -17.81 -8.10 3.28
C ARG A 69 -18.27 -6.65 3.09
N GLY A 70 -19.14 -6.41 2.11
CA GLY A 70 -19.74 -5.09 1.87
C GLY A 70 -20.66 -4.62 3.02
N ALA A 71 -21.49 -5.51 3.55
CA ALA A 71 -22.42 -5.22 4.65
C ALA A 71 -21.69 -4.83 5.94
N LEU A 72 -20.54 -5.44 6.21
CA LEU A 72 -19.67 -5.08 7.33
C LEU A 72 -18.69 -3.94 6.99
N GLN A 73 -18.83 -3.33 5.81
CA GLN A 73 -17.98 -2.23 5.33
C GLN A 73 -16.49 -2.54 5.47
N TYR A 74 -16.09 -3.74 5.06
CA TYR A 74 -14.69 -4.14 5.09
C TYR A 74 -13.86 -3.23 4.18
N VAL A 75 -12.75 -2.73 4.71
CA VAL A 75 -11.72 -1.98 3.99
C VAL A 75 -10.35 -2.62 4.24
N GLU A 76 -9.48 -2.58 3.24
CA GLU A 76 -8.12 -3.17 3.32
C GLU A 76 -7.14 -2.31 4.09
N VAL A 77 -7.40 -1.00 4.16
CA VAL A 77 -6.65 -0.04 4.95
C VAL A 77 -7.65 0.79 5.74
N THR A 78 -7.55 0.74 7.05
CA THR A 78 -8.35 1.58 7.95
C THR A 78 -7.80 3.01 8.00
N ASP A 79 -8.69 3.99 8.15
CA ASP A 79 -8.36 5.36 8.57
C ASP A 79 -8.38 5.52 10.10
N ILE A 80 -8.76 4.47 10.84
CA ILE A 80 -8.81 4.44 12.31
C ILE A 80 -7.62 3.62 12.82
N PRO A 81 -6.48 4.24 13.18
CA PRO A 81 -5.23 3.51 13.47
C PRO A 81 -5.36 2.54 14.65
N ASP A 82 -6.25 2.82 15.61
CA ASP A 82 -6.49 1.97 16.78
C ASP A 82 -7.43 0.80 16.52
N LYS A 83 -8.06 0.73 15.33
CA LYS A 83 -9.03 -0.32 14.96
C LYS A 83 -8.61 -0.97 13.64
N ARG A 84 -7.74 -1.97 13.76
CA ARG A 84 -7.20 -2.76 12.65
C ARG A 84 -7.61 -4.21 12.77
N CYS A 85 -7.45 -4.99 11.71
CA CYS A 85 -7.67 -6.42 11.77
C CYS A 85 -6.63 -7.09 12.69
N ASP A 86 -5.35 -6.72 12.59
CA ASP A 86 -4.26 -7.30 13.40
C ASP A 86 -4.42 -7.13 14.92
N ASN A 87 -5.23 -6.16 15.37
CA ASN A 87 -5.55 -5.92 16.77
C ASN A 87 -7.01 -6.26 17.14
N CYS A 88 -7.71 -7.00 16.28
CA CYS A 88 -9.09 -7.45 16.49
C CYS A 88 -9.14 -8.89 17.03
N GLN A 89 -10.01 -9.15 18.01
CA GLN A 89 -10.23 -10.48 18.60
C GLN A 89 -10.69 -11.54 17.58
N LEU A 90 -11.24 -11.10 16.44
CA LEU A 90 -11.78 -11.97 15.40
C LEU A 90 -10.77 -12.30 14.30
N TYR A 91 -9.61 -11.64 14.29
CA TYR A 91 -8.58 -11.88 13.29
C TYR A 91 -7.82 -13.18 13.57
N ILE A 92 -7.41 -13.83 12.49
CA ILE A 92 -6.62 -15.05 12.48
C ILE A 92 -5.35 -14.71 11.74
N LEU A 93 -4.21 -14.84 12.43
CA LEU A 93 -2.89 -14.58 11.86
C LEU A 93 -2.65 -15.44 10.61
N PRO A 94 -1.93 -14.92 9.60
CA PRO A 94 -1.54 -15.71 8.44
C PRO A 94 -0.72 -16.93 8.84
N GLU A 95 -0.90 -18.03 8.09
CA GLU A 95 -0.04 -19.20 8.20
C GLU A 95 1.11 -19.14 7.18
N GLY A 96 2.30 -19.61 7.58
CA GLY A 96 3.46 -19.71 6.71
C GLY A 96 3.94 -18.34 6.18
N ALA A 97 4.14 -18.26 4.87
CA ALA A 97 4.64 -17.06 4.19
C ALA A 97 3.54 -16.13 3.65
N SER A 98 2.27 -16.37 4.00
CA SER A 98 1.17 -15.50 3.57
C SER A 98 1.25 -14.13 4.23
N ALA A 99 1.04 -13.06 3.46
CA ALA A 99 0.87 -11.70 4.00
C ALA A 99 -0.57 -11.43 4.47
N CYS A 100 -1.52 -12.28 4.09
CA CYS A 100 -2.95 -12.12 4.38
C CYS A 100 -3.38 -13.10 5.47
N GLY A 101 -4.02 -12.57 6.50
CA GLY A 101 -4.68 -13.37 7.51
C GLY A 101 -6.11 -13.76 7.09
N ALA A 102 -6.86 -14.24 8.07
CA ALA A 102 -8.28 -14.54 7.94
C ALA A 102 -9.09 -13.89 9.07
N CYS A 103 -10.41 -14.00 9.02
CA CYS A 103 -11.31 -13.51 10.05
C CYS A 103 -12.38 -14.56 10.36
N LYS A 104 -12.77 -14.67 11.64
CA LYS A 104 -13.78 -15.65 12.08
C LYS A 104 -15.15 -15.46 11.42
N ILE A 105 -15.48 -14.23 11.00
CA ILE A 105 -16.80 -13.87 10.44
C ILE A 105 -16.76 -13.43 8.98
N LEU A 106 -15.61 -12.99 8.46
CA LEU A 106 -15.45 -12.63 7.05
C LEU A 106 -14.73 -13.75 6.31
N LYS A 107 -15.30 -14.17 5.18
CA LYS A 107 -14.69 -15.16 4.28
C LYS A 107 -13.71 -14.47 3.34
N GLY A 108 -12.70 -15.21 2.92
CA GLY A 108 -11.61 -14.73 2.08
C GLY A 108 -10.46 -14.08 2.84
N PRO A 109 -9.42 -13.64 2.12
CA PRO A 109 -8.24 -13.00 2.70
C PRO A 109 -8.57 -11.69 3.41
N VAL A 110 -7.78 -11.39 4.44
CA VAL A 110 -7.91 -10.19 5.28
C VAL A 110 -6.54 -9.55 5.50
N THR A 111 -6.43 -8.27 5.13
CA THR A 111 -5.23 -7.46 5.36
C THR A 111 -5.08 -7.17 6.85
N PRO A 112 -3.89 -7.32 7.46
CA PRO A 112 -3.66 -6.96 8.86
C PRO A 112 -4.08 -5.51 9.20
N GLY A 113 -3.82 -4.57 8.29
CA GLY A 113 -4.19 -3.15 8.41
C GLY A 113 -5.65 -2.81 8.04
N GLY A 114 -6.48 -3.81 7.71
CA GLY A 114 -7.87 -3.62 7.33
C GLY A 114 -8.79 -3.31 8.52
N HIS A 115 -10.07 -3.09 8.25
CA HIS A 115 -11.11 -2.89 9.26
C HIS A 115 -12.49 -3.28 8.73
N CYS A 116 -13.40 -3.67 9.63
CA CYS A 116 -14.83 -3.80 9.34
C CYS A 116 -15.63 -3.36 10.58
N THR A 117 -16.93 -3.06 10.42
CA THR A 117 -17.79 -2.55 11.50
C THR A 117 -17.98 -3.51 12.67
N SER A 118 -17.66 -4.80 12.49
CA SER A 118 -17.66 -5.81 13.55
C SER A 118 -16.32 -5.93 14.30
N TRP A 119 -15.44 -4.93 14.20
CA TRP A 119 -14.20 -4.91 14.98
C TRP A 119 -14.48 -5.05 16.48
N ALA A 120 -13.70 -5.90 17.14
CA ALA A 120 -13.77 -6.15 18.57
C ALA A 120 -12.37 -6.06 19.18
N ALA A 121 -12.23 -5.23 20.22
CA ALA A 121 -10.97 -5.05 20.92
C ALA A 121 -10.47 -6.38 21.50
N MET A 122 -9.15 -6.55 21.52
CA MET A 122 -8.52 -7.65 22.25
C MET A 122 -8.83 -7.55 23.75
N PRO A 123 -9.07 -8.68 24.44
CA PRO A 123 -9.24 -8.68 25.88
C PRO A 123 -7.94 -8.21 26.56
N SER A 124 -8.09 -7.40 27.61
CA SER A 124 -7.01 -6.90 28.47
C SER A 124 -6.48 -7.95 29.43
#